data_AF-A0A3Q7TMG7-F1
#
_entry.id   AF-A0A3Q7TMG7-F1
#
_cell.length_a   1.000
_cell.length_b   1.000
_cell.length_c   1.000
_cell.angle_alpha   90.00
_cell.angle_beta   90.00
_cell.angle_gamma   90.00
#
_symmetry.space_group_name_H-M   'P 1'
#
loop_
_entity.id
_entity.type
_entity.pdbx_description
1 polymer ?
#
loop_
_entity_poly.entity_id
_entity_poly.type
_entity_poly.pdbx_seq_one_letter_code
_entity_poly.pdbx_strand_id
1 'polypeptide(L)'
;MTTLKDRLIQNLLKKDNISQNKITVVGVGAVGMTCAIRILMKDLADELALVDVMEDKLKGEMMDLQHSSLFFRTPKIVSGKDYNMTASSKLAIITAGARQQGGESHLNLIQRNLNIFKFTIPNIVKYSPNCKLLVVSNPVDIFTYVAWKITGFPKNRVIGSFCNLDSARFCYLIGERLGVHPLSCHRWVLGEHGDSSVPVWSGANVAGVSLKNLHPDLGTDADKEQWKERPIEECRYTLGDPKGTAVLKFSNVPHHCLDYNKILVGGCVCCPYYLTCYSSSNIKMA
;
A
#
# COMPACT_ATOMS: atom_id res chain seq x y z
N MET A 1 4.38 -47.90 3.69
CA MET A 1 3.08 -47.76 3.00
C MET A 1 3.17 -46.60 2.03
N THR A 2 2.87 -46.80 0.74
CA THR A 2 2.79 -45.72 -0.26
C THR A 2 1.62 -44.80 0.07
N THR A 3 1.84 -43.48 0.06
CA THR A 3 0.76 -42.52 0.34
C THR A 3 -0.20 -42.40 -0.86
N LEU A 4 -1.41 -41.85 -0.64
CA LEU A 4 -2.36 -41.56 -1.73
C LEU A 4 -1.72 -40.66 -2.80
N LYS A 5 -0.90 -39.70 -2.38
CA LYS A 5 -0.18 -38.80 -3.27
C LYS A 5 0.78 -39.55 -4.20
N ASP A 6 1.52 -40.53 -3.67
CA ASP A 6 2.49 -41.29 -4.46
C ASP A 6 1.81 -42.24 -5.47
N ARG A 7 0.56 -42.65 -5.18
CA ARG A 7 -0.26 -43.45 -6.10
C ARG A 7 -0.86 -42.60 -7.23
N LEU A 8 -1.22 -41.36 -6.94
CA LEU A 8 -1.86 -40.46 -7.90
C LEU A 8 -0.85 -39.67 -8.76
N ILE A 9 0.29 -39.28 -8.18
CA ILE A 9 1.24 -38.34 -8.78
C ILE A 9 2.62 -39.00 -8.86
N GLN A 10 3.07 -39.24 -10.08
CA GLN A 10 4.47 -39.62 -10.34
C GLN A 10 5.36 -38.36 -10.30
N ASN A 11 6.29 -38.32 -9.36
CA ASN A 11 7.23 -37.22 -9.25
C ASN A 11 8.40 -37.42 -10.22
N LEU A 12 8.50 -36.56 -11.24
CA LEU A 12 9.53 -36.66 -12.27
C LEU A 12 10.87 -36.00 -11.84
N LEU A 13 10.83 -34.99 -10.97
CA LEU A 13 11.99 -34.20 -10.57
C LEU A 13 11.85 -33.69 -9.12
N LYS A 14 12.94 -33.72 -8.35
CA LYS A 14 12.97 -33.10 -7.03
C LYS A 14 12.70 -31.60 -7.14
N LYS A 15 11.75 -31.12 -6.34
CA LYS A 15 11.17 -29.79 -6.46
C LYS A 15 12.01 -28.76 -5.72
N ASP A 16 12.94 -28.10 -6.41
CA ASP A 16 13.63 -26.92 -5.89
C ASP A 16 12.76 -25.68 -6.11
N ASN A 17 11.89 -25.38 -5.13
CA ASN A 17 10.96 -24.25 -5.20
C ASN A 17 11.66 -22.92 -4.85
N ILE A 18 12.55 -22.44 -5.72
CA ILE A 18 13.04 -21.06 -5.64
C ILE A 18 12.05 -20.17 -6.42
N SER A 19 11.31 -19.34 -5.69
CA SER A 19 10.44 -18.33 -6.30
C SER A 19 11.27 -17.28 -7.07
N GLN A 20 10.74 -16.87 -8.22
CA GLN A 20 11.38 -15.91 -9.13
C GLN A 20 10.94 -14.47 -8.84
N ASN A 21 9.67 -14.28 -8.49
CA ASN A 21 9.03 -12.96 -8.31
C ASN A 21 8.45 -12.80 -6.91
N LYS A 22 9.22 -13.16 -5.90
CA LYS A 22 8.79 -13.06 -4.51
C LYS A 22 8.64 -11.61 -4.05
N ILE A 23 7.52 -11.31 -3.40
CA ILE A 23 7.27 -10.03 -2.73
C ILE A 23 7.05 -10.25 -1.24
N THR A 24 7.67 -9.42 -0.41
CA THR A 24 7.45 -9.41 1.04
C THR A 24 6.72 -8.15 1.46
N VAL A 25 5.70 -8.28 2.31
CA VAL A 25 5.04 -7.18 2.99
C VAL A 25 5.32 -7.27 4.48
N VAL A 26 5.93 -6.22 5.04
CA VAL A 26 6.22 -6.11 6.48
C VAL A 26 5.19 -5.18 7.12
N GLY A 27 4.47 -5.71 8.10
CA GLY A 27 3.29 -5.12 8.72
C GLY A 27 2.01 -5.64 8.07
N VAL A 28 1.15 -6.31 8.84
CA VAL A 28 -0.19 -6.76 8.44
C VAL A 28 -1.29 -5.87 9.04
N GLY A 29 -1.00 -4.57 9.13
CA GLY A 29 -2.01 -3.55 9.34
C GLY A 29 -2.91 -3.38 8.10
N ALA A 30 -3.90 -2.50 8.17
CA ALA A 30 -4.81 -2.24 7.05
C ALA A 30 -4.07 -1.85 5.75
N VAL A 31 -3.02 -1.03 5.85
CA VAL A 31 -2.19 -0.64 4.70
C VAL A 31 -1.46 -1.85 4.11
N GLY A 32 -0.83 -2.67 4.96
CA GLY A 32 -0.12 -3.89 4.55
C GLY A 32 -1.03 -4.90 3.87
N MET A 33 -2.21 -5.17 4.46
CA MET A 33 -3.19 -6.09 3.87
C MET A 33 -3.77 -5.57 2.56
N THR A 34 -4.01 -4.26 2.45
CA THR A 34 -4.42 -3.65 1.18
C THR A 34 -3.33 -3.83 0.11
N CYS A 35 -2.06 -3.66 0.46
CA CYS A 35 -0.95 -3.92 -0.45
C CYS A 35 -0.92 -5.39 -0.88
N ALA A 36 -1.02 -6.31 0.08
CA ALA A 36 -1.02 -7.76 -0.16
C ALA A 36 -2.14 -8.18 -1.13
N ILE A 37 -3.38 -7.80 -0.86
CA ILE A 37 -4.53 -8.13 -1.72
C ILE A 37 -4.35 -7.53 -3.12
N ARG A 38 -3.91 -6.28 -3.23
CA ARG A 38 -3.68 -5.63 -4.54
C ARG A 38 -2.55 -6.28 -5.34
N ILE A 39 -1.54 -6.82 -4.68
CA ILE A 39 -0.46 -7.58 -5.33
C ILE A 39 -1.01 -8.90 -5.88
N LEU A 40 -1.83 -9.61 -5.08
CA LEU A 40 -2.45 -10.88 -5.47
C LEU A 40 -3.43 -10.70 -6.63
N MET A 41 -4.31 -9.70 -6.56
CA MET A 41 -5.29 -9.40 -7.63
C MET A 41 -4.64 -8.97 -8.96
N LYS A 42 -3.36 -8.64 -8.94
CA LYS A 42 -2.61 -8.20 -10.13
C LYS A 42 -1.61 -9.23 -10.64
N ASP A 43 -1.59 -10.41 -10.04
CA ASP A 43 -0.71 -11.51 -10.41
C ASP A 43 0.79 -11.08 -10.45
N LEU A 44 1.21 -10.19 -9.55
CA LEU A 44 2.56 -9.62 -9.58
C LEU A 44 3.62 -10.51 -8.93
N ALA A 45 3.20 -11.49 -8.15
CA ALA A 45 4.07 -12.35 -7.37
C ALA A 45 3.72 -13.82 -7.55
N ASP A 46 4.73 -14.68 -7.62
CA ASP A 46 4.60 -16.13 -7.52
C ASP A 46 4.70 -16.63 -6.06
N GLU A 47 5.32 -15.83 -5.18
CA GLU A 47 5.33 -16.05 -3.74
C GLU A 47 5.12 -14.73 -2.98
N LEU A 48 4.14 -14.72 -2.06
CA LEU A 48 3.89 -13.60 -1.16
C LEU A 48 4.30 -14.00 0.27
N ALA A 49 5.15 -13.19 0.90
CA ALA A 49 5.54 -13.36 2.30
C ALA A 49 5.02 -12.21 3.17
N LEU A 50 4.34 -12.53 4.26
CA LEU A 50 3.84 -11.57 5.24
C LEU A 50 4.64 -11.67 6.54
N VAL A 51 5.07 -10.53 7.07
CA VAL A 51 5.80 -10.47 8.35
C VAL A 51 5.14 -9.47 9.28
N ASP A 52 4.84 -9.90 10.50
CA ASP A 52 4.37 -9.03 11.58
C ASP A 52 4.81 -9.59 12.94
N VAL A 53 4.75 -8.77 13.98
CA VAL A 53 5.02 -9.17 15.37
C VAL A 53 3.80 -9.79 16.05
N MET A 54 2.59 -9.52 15.56
CA MET A 54 1.34 -10.09 16.10
C MET A 54 1.01 -11.41 15.41
N GLU A 55 1.45 -12.53 15.99
CA GLU A 55 1.37 -13.87 15.39
C GLU A 55 -0.07 -14.33 15.09
N ASP A 56 -1.00 -14.15 16.02
CA ASP A 56 -2.40 -14.57 15.82
C ASP A 56 -3.06 -13.83 14.66
N LYS A 57 -2.84 -12.52 14.60
CA LYS A 57 -3.33 -11.69 13.50
C LYS A 57 -2.70 -12.11 12.18
N LEU A 58 -1.37 -12.25 12.16
CA LEU A 58 -0.61 -12.64 10.99
C LEU A 58 -1.08 -13.98 10.41
N LYS A 59 -1.32 -14.97 11.27
CA LYS A 59 -1.85 -16.28 10.89
C LYS A 59 -3.28 -16.18 10.36
N GLY A 60 -4.14 -15.38 11.01
CA GLY A 60 -5.51 -15.14 10.55
C GLY A 60 -5.55 -14.55 9.15
N GLU A 61 -4.83 -13.45 8.93
CA GLU A 61 -4.75 -12.76 7.63
C GLU A 61 -4.15 -13.66 6.54
N MET A 62 -3.13 -14.46 6.87
CA MET A 62 -2.55 -15.43 5.92
C MET A 62 -3.56 -16.49 5.50
N MET A 63 -4.26 -17.10 6.46
CA MET A 63 -5.23 -18.17 6.17
C MET A 63 -6.37 -17.65 5.28
N ASP A 64 -6.82 -16.42 5.51
CA ASP A 64 -7.88 -15.81 4.71
C ASP A 64 -7.47 -15.61 3.24
N LEU A 65 -6.23 -15.15 3.02
CA LEU A 65 -5.65 -15.08 1.67
C LEU A 65 -5.44 -16.45 1.04
N GLN A 66 -5.04 -17.45 1.82
CA GLN A 66 -4.86 -18.83 1.35
C GLN A 66 -6.18 -19.50 0.97
N HIS A 67 -7.26 -19.29 1.75
CA HIS A 67 -8.59 -19.79 1.41
C HIS A 67 -9.12 -19.16 0.11
N SER A 68 -8.71 -17.93 -0.16
CA SER A 68 -9.01 -17.21 -1.40
C SER A 68 -8.08 -17.55 -2.56
N SER A 69 -7.14 -18.50 -2.40
CA SER A 69 -6.15 -18.87 -3.43
C SER A 69 -6.75 -19.33 -4.75
N LEU A 70 -7.99 -19.82 -4.75
CA LEU A 70 -8.72 -20.17 -5.98
C LEU A 70 -8.91 -18.97 -6.91
N PHE A 71 -8.97 -17.76 -6.36
CA PHE A 71 -9.18 -16.51 -7.11
C PHE A 71 -7.87 -15.80 -7.49
N PHE A 72 -6.72 -16.33 -7.07
CA PHE A 72 -5.41 -15.72 -7.30
C PHE A 72 -4.51 -16.64 -8.13
N ARG A 73 -3.58 -16.05 -8.89
CA ARG A 73 -2.55 -16.84 -9.60
C ARG A 73 -1.24 -16.99 -8.82
N THR A 74 -1.20 -16.52 -7.57
CA THR A 74 -0.06 -16.68 -6.67
C THR A 74 -0.14 -18.01 -5.92
N PRO A 75 0.67 -19.02 -6.27
CA PRO A 75 0.54 -20.38 -5.73
C PRO A 75 1.01 -20.51 -4.28
N LYS A 76 1.77 -19.55 -3.74
CA LYS A 76 2.38 -19.66 -2.42
C LYS A 76 2.25 -18.37 -1.63
N ILE A 77 1.55 -18.45 -0.50
CA ILE A 77 1.42 -17.37 0.47
C ILE A 77 1.93 -17.91 1.80
N VAL A 78 2.93 -17.25 2.37
CA VAL A 78 3.56 -17.64 3.63
C VAL A 78 3.52 -16.48 4.62
N SER A 79 3.41 -16.77 5.91
CA SER A 79 3.49 -15.76 6.97
C SER A 79 4.30 -16.25 8.16
N GLY A 80 4.88 -15.32 8.92
CA GLY A 80 5.71 -15.63 10.07
C GLY A 80 6.42 -14.41 10.64
N LYS A 81 6.83 -14.51 11.90
CA LYS A 81 7.58 -13.48 12.62
C LYS A 81 9.06 -13.46 12.26
N ASP A 82 9.60 -14.65 11.97
CA ASP A 82 11.00 -14.81 11.57
C ASP A 82 11.20 -14.35 10.13
N TYR A 83 12.26 -13.58 9.90
CA TYR A 83 12.54 -13.04 8.58
C TYR A 83 13.14 -14.06 7.61
N ASN A 84 13.44 -15.30 8.04
CA ASN A 84 13.98 -16.35 7.18
C ASN A 84 13.08 -16.65 5.97
N MET A 85 11.77 -16.57 6.15
CA MET A 85 10.77 -16.75 5.12
C MET A 85 10.76 -15.61 4.11
N THR A 86 11.43 -14.49 4.37
CA THR A 86 11.57 -13.37 3.43
C THR A 86 12.75 -13.55 2.49
N ALA A 87 13.44 -14.70 2.56
CA ALA A 87 14.60 -14.96 1.73
C ALA A 87 14.29 -14.90 0.23
N SER A 88 15.22 -14.30 -0.51
CA SER A 88 15.18 -14.14 -1.97
C SER A 88 14.03 -13.28 -2.52
N SER A 89 13.50 -12.35 -1.73
CA SER A 89 12.52 -11.37 -2.20
C SER A 89 13.10 -10.40 -3.23
N LYS A 90 12.33 -10.12 -4.29
CA LYS A 90 12.67 -9.09 -5.29
C LYS A 90 12.26 -7.70 -4.82
N LEU A 91 11.14 -7.62 -4.10
CA LEU A 91 10.59 -6.41 -3.51
C LEU A 91 10.20 -6.68 -2.05
N ALA A 92 10.60 -5.79 -1.16
CA ALA A 92 10.16 -5.75 0.23
C ALA A 92 9.44 -4.42 0.51
N ILE A 93 8.18 -4.50 0.90
CA ILE A 93 7.31 -3.35 1.17
C ILE A 93 7.20 -3.17 2.68
N ILE A 94 7.62 -2.01 3.18
CA ILE A 94 7.66 -1.70 4.61
C ILE A 94 6.48 -0.82 4.96
N THR A 95 5.47 -1.43 5.60
CA THR A 95 4.26 -0.74 6.08
C THR A 95 4.18 -0.74 7.61
N ALA A 96 5.10 -1.44 8.29
CA ALA A 96 5.17 -1.51 9.74
C ALA A 96 5.49 -0.14 10.35
N GLY A 97 4.71 0.26 11.34
CA GLY A 97 4.88 1.50 12.07
C GLY A 97 3.90 1.57 13.23
N ALA A 98 4.33 2.22 14.30
CA ALA A 98 3.49 2.65 15.39
C ALA A 98 2.55 3.77 14.91
N ARG A 99 1.35 3.80 15.50
CA ARG A 99 0.40 4.90 15.37
C ARG A 99 0.65 5.92 16.48
N GLN A 100 0.39 7.18 16.21
CA GLN A 100 0.44 8.23 17.22
C GLN A 100 -0.58 7.94 18.32
N GLN A 101 -0.13 7.95 19.55
CA GLN A 101 -1.01 7.83 20.72
C GLN A 101 -1.53 9.21 21.13
N GLY A 102 -2.69 9.25 21.79
CA GLY A 102 -3.27 10.50 22.27
C GLY A 102 -2.30 11.22 23.23
N GLY A 103 -1.92 12.46 22.90
CA GLY A 103 -0.97 13.26 23.67
C GLY A 103 0.52 12.95 23.39
N GLU A 104 0.84 12.01 22.50
CA GLU A 104 2.22 11.71 22.12
C GLU A 104 2.79 12.81 21.21
N SER A 105 4.02 13.25 21.51
CA SER A 105 4.73 14.19 20.65
C SER A 105 5.11 13.54 19.31
N HIS A 106 5.12 14.34 18.24
CA HIS A 106 5.51 13.87 16.91
C HIS A 106 6.94 13.26 16.90
N LEU A 107 7.85 13.83 17.68
CA LEU A 107 9.22 13.33 17.83
C LEU A 107 9.27 11.94 18.49
N ASN A 108 8.44 11.69 19.50
CA ASN A 108 8.38 10.38 20.15
C ASN A 108 7.87 9.30 19.20
N LEU A 109 6.88 9.62 18.36
CA LEU A 109 6.39 8.72 17.32
C LEU A 109 7.50 8.35 16.32
N ILE A 110 8.23 9.36 15.83
CA ILE A 110 9.38 9.15 14.94
C ILE A 110 10.40 8.22 15.62
N GLN A 111 10.74 8.48 16.88
CA GLN A 111 11.72 7.67 17.61
C GLN A 111 11.30 6.20 17.74
N ARG A 112 10.03 5.92 18.01
CA ARG A 112 9.50 4.55 18.06
C ARG A 112 9.57 3.85 16.71
N ASN A 113 9.20 4.56 15.64
CA ASN A 113 9.28 4.03 14.28
C ASN A 113 10.74 3.83 13.82
N LEU A 114 11.67 4.70 14.24
CA LEU A 114 13.11 4.51 14.04
C LEU A 114 13.60 3.20 14.69
N ASN A 115 13.15 2.89 15.90
CA ASN A 115 13.52 1.64 16.58
C ASN A 115 12.97 0.41 15.86
N ILE A 116 11.73 0.49 15.34
CA ILE A 116 11.16 -0.57 14.48
C ILE A 116 12.03 -0.76 13.23
N PHE A 117 12.41 0.32 12.55
CA PHE A 117 13.23 0.26 11.34
C PHE A 117 14.64 -0.31 11.62
N LYS A 118 15.25 0.06 12.75
CA LYS A 118 16.55 -0.51 13.18
C LYS A 118 16.50 -2.02 13.38
N PHE A 119 15.35 -2.58 13.73
CA PHE A 119 15.16 -4.03 13.83
C PHE A 119 14.76 -4.67 12.49
N THR A 120 13.77 -4.11 11.80
CA THR A 120 13.19 -4.70 10.58
C THR A 120 14.15 -4.69 9.39
N ILE A 121 14.78 -3.54 9.13
CA ILE A 121 15.54 -3.33 7.90
C ILE A 121 16.78 -4.24 7.82
N PRO A 122 17.63 -4.37 8.86
CA PRO A 122 18.78 -5.28 8.80
C PRO A 122 18.37 -6.74 8.60
N ASN A 123 17.25 -7.16 9.20
CA ASN A 123 16.73 -8.51 9.01
C ASN A 123 16.27 -8.76 7.57
N ILE A 124 15.58 -7.82 6.92
CA ILE A 124 15.23 -7.94 5.50
C ILE A 124 16.49 -8.02 4.63
N VAL A 125 17.48 -7.15 4.86
CA VAL A 125 18.73 -7.14 4.09
C VAL A 125 19.51 -8.44 4.26
N LYS A 126 19.51 -9.02 5.46
CA LYS A 126 20.17 -10.30 5.75
C LYS A 126 19.65 -11.44 4.86
N TYR A 127 18.34 -11.54 4.69
CA TYR A 127 17.73 -12.64 3.91
C TYR A 127 17.51 -12.29 2.43
N SER A 128 17.47 -11.00 2.10
CA SER A 128 17.20 -10.49 0.75
C SER A 128 18.15 -9.32 0.38
N PRO A 129 19.46 -9.57 0.25
CA PRO A 129 20.47 -8.53 0.03
C PRO A 129 20.33 -7.82 -1.33
N ASN A 130 19.64 -8.45 -2.29
CA ASN A 130 19.45 -7.94 -3.66
C ASN A 130 18.05 -7.36 -3.92
N CYS A 131 17.20 -7.26 -2.89
CA CYS A 131 15.84 -6.72 -3.07
C CYS A 131 15.84 -5.21 -3.33
N LYS A 132 14.71 -4.73 -3.86
CA LYS A 132 14.30 -3.34 -3.78
C LYS A 132 13.44 -3.16 -2.53
N LEU A 133 13.57 -2.03 -1.86
CA LEU A 133 12.77 -1.63 -0.72
C LEU A 133 11.77 -0.56 -1.15
N LEU A 134 10.50 -0.78 -0.83
CA LEU A 134 9.44 0.21 -0.95
C LEU A 134 8.96 0.60 0.45
N VAL A 135 9.29 1.81 0.88
CA VAL A 135 8.91 2.35 2.18
C VAL A 135 7.57 3.05 2.06
N VAL A 136 6.66 2.70 2.97
CA VAL A 136 5.29 3.23 3.03
C VAL A 136 5.00 3.83 4.42
N SER A 137 5.71 3.35 5.44
CA SER A 137 5.57 3.84 6.81
C SER A 137 5.85 5.34 6.92
N ASN A 138 4.96 6.05 7.61
CA ASN A 138 5.03 7.50 7.75
C ASN A 138 5.84 7.97 8.97
N PRO A 139 6.50 9.15 8.89
CA PRO A 139 6.68 10.00 7.69
C PRO A 139 7.59 9.34 6.63
N VAL A 140 7.05 9.13 5.44
CA VAL A 140 7.68 8.28 4.41
C VAL A 140 8.99 8.87 3.89
N ASP A 141 9.10 10.20 3.77
CA ASP A 141 10.31 10.87 3.32
C ASP A 141 11.50 10.58 4.24
N ILE A 142 11.28 10.75 5.55
CA ILE A 142 12.30 10.50 6.57
C ILE A 142 12.62 9.01 6.65
N PHE A 143 11.61 8.13 6.66
CA PHE A 143 11.85 6.70 6.78
C PHE A 143 12.48 6.07 5.54
N THR A 144 12.28 6.65 4.36
CA THR A 144 13.00 6.26 3.14
C THR A 144 14.48 6.58 3.28
N TYR A 145 14.83 7.77 3.79
CA TYR A 145 16.21 8.14 4.06
C TYR A 145 16.84 7.25 5.14
N VAL A 146 16.12 6.99 6.23
CA VAL A 146 16.59 6.10 7.32
C VAL A 146 16.82 4.69 6.80
N ALA A 147 15.88 4.12 6.04
CA ALA A 147 16.04 2.81 5.42
C ALA A 147 17.26 2.79 4.49
N TRP A 148 17.47 3.83 3.69
CA TRP A 148 18.65 3.94 2.85
C TRP A 148 19.95 3.93 3.65
N LYS A 149 20.03 4.68 4.76
CA LYS A 149 21.20 4.69 5.63
C LYS A 149 21.45 3.37 6.35
N ILE A 150 20.41 2.69 6.81
CA ILE A 150 20.55 1.40 7.53
C ILE A 150 20.93 0.27 6.56
N THR A 151 20.35 0.25 5.36
CA THR A 151 20.58 -0.84 4.38
C THR A 151 21.97 -0.79 3.76
N GLY A 152 22.53 0.40 3.57
CA GLY A 152 23.71 0.59 2.72
C GLY A 152 23.45 0.29 1.24
N PHE A 153 22.19 0.15 0.82
CA PHE A 153 21.85 -0.09 -0.58
C PHE A 153 22.16 1.12 -1.46
N PRO A 154 22.40 0.92 -2.76
CA PRO A 154 22.43 2.03 -3.68
C PRO A 154 21.04 2.69 -3.75
N LYS A 155 21.01 4.01 -3.89
CA LYS A 155 19.78 4.83 -3.81
C LYS A 155 18.65 4.37 -4.74
N ASN A 156 18.97 3.76 -5.88
CA ASN A 156 17.99 3.24 -6.84
C ASN A 156 17.22 1.99 -6.34
N ARG A 157 17.62 1.40 -5.20
CA ARG A 157 16.96 0.26 -4.57
C ARG A 157 16.15 0.62 -3.34
N VAL A 158 16.14 1.88 -2.90
CA VAL A 158 15.35 2.33 -1.75
C VAL A 158 14.40 3.43 -2.20
N ILE A 159 13.12 3.09 -2.27
CA ILE A 159 12.07 3.90 -2.87
C ILE A 159 11.01 4.15 -1.79
N GLY A 160 10.59 5.40 -1.62
CA GLY A 160 9.41 5.73 -0.81
C GLY A 160 8.16 5.76 -1.68
N SER A 161 6.98 5.56 -1.09
CA SER A 161 5.71 5.78 -1.79
C SER A 161 5.49 7.25 -2.15
N PHE A 162 6.01 8.18 -1.31
CA PHE A 162 6.02 9.63 -1.52
C PHE A 162 4.66 10.18 -2.01
N CYS A 163 4.71 11.25 -2.82
CA CYS A 163 3.55 11.94 -3.39
C CYS A 163 2.84 11.19 -4.53
N ASN A 164 3.05 9.87 -4.70
CA ASN A 164 2.34 9.11 -5.74
C ASN A 164 0.83 9.08 -5.48
N LEU A 165 0.44 8.95 -4.20
CA LEU A 165 -0.97 8.98 -3.80
C LEU A 165 -1.55 10.39 -3.90
N ASP A 166 -0.80 11.41 -3.49
CA ASP A 166 -1.20 12.82 -3.56
C ASP A 166 -1.42 13.26 -5.00
N SER A 167 -0.53 12.85 -5.92
CA SER A 167 -0.70 13.08 -7.35
C SER A 167 -1.95 12.38 -7.91
N ALA A 168 -2.22 11.14 -7.48
CA ALA A 168 -3.42 10.41 -7.91
C ALA A 168 -4.71 11.08 -7.41
N ARG A 169 -4.73 11.55 -6.16
CA ARG A 169 -5.83 12.35 -5.59
C ARG A 169 -6.02 13.65 -6.34
N PHE A 170 -4.92 14.32 -6.66
CA PHE A 170 -4.98 15.57 -7.41
C PHE A 170 -5.55 15.36 -8.82
N CYS A 171 -5.14 14.29 -9.52
CA CYS A 171 -5.76 13.90 -10.79
C CYS A 171 -7.25 13.56 -10.65
N TYR A 172 -7.65 12.89 -9.57
CA TYR A 172 -9.05 12.59 -9.29
C TYR A 172 -9.89 13.87 -9.15
N LEU A 173 -9.43 14.82 -8.34
CA LEU A 173 -10.17 16.06 -8.09
C LEU A 173 -10.29 16.95 -9.33
N ILE A 174 -9.26 16.99 -10.17
CA ILE A 174 -9.34 17.68 -11.45
C ILE A 174 -10.33 16.96 -12.38
N GLY A 175 -10.26 15.63 -12.42
CA GLY A 175 -11.17 14.82 -13.22
C GLY A 175 -12.63 15.02 -12.82
N GLU A 176 -12.92 15.05 -11.52
CA GLU A 176 -14.24 15.33 -10.97
C GLU A 176 -14.74 16.73 -11.38
N ARG A 177 -13.91 17.76 -11.24
CA ARG A 177 -14.28 19.14 -11.62
C ARG A 177 -14.51 19.31 -13.12
N LEU A 178 -13.74 18.61 -13.96
CA LEU A 178 -13.82 18.74 -15.43
C LEU A 178 -14.74 17.70 -16.09
N GLY A 179 -15.26 16.73 -15.34
CA GLY A 179 -16.02 15.61 -15.90
C GLY A 179 -15.17 14.69 -16.78
N VAL A 180 -13.87 14.59 -16.50
CA VAL A 180 -12.91 13.79 -17.27
C VAL A 180 -12.35 12.68 -16.40
N HIS A 181 -12.13 11.50 -16.97
CA HIS A 181 -11.54 10.40 -16.22
C HIS A 181 -10.12 10.75 -15.73
N PRO A 182 -9.73 10.43 -14.48
CA PRO A 182 -8.44 10.84 -13.91
C PRO A 182 -7.21 10.35 -14.67
N LEU A 183 -7.32 9.27 -15.45
CA LEU A 183 -6.24 8.78 -16.32
C LEU A 183 -5.88 9.78 -17.44
N SER A 184 -6.82 10.62 -17.85
CA SER A 184 -6.63 11.65 -18.87
C SER A 184 -6.29 13.02 -18.28
N CYS A 185 -6.20 13.11 -16.94
CA CYS A 185 -5.78 14.31 -16.23
C CYS A 185 -4.33 14.14 -15.76
N HIS A 186 -3.40 14.98 -16.21
CA HIS A 186 -1.97 14.78 -15.95
C HIS A 186 -1.39 15.82 -14.98
N ARG A 187 -1.25 15.48 -13.71
CA ARG A 187 -0.70 16.38 -12.68
C ARG A 187 0.34 15.71 -11.81
N TRP A 188 1.10 16.56 -11.13
CA TRP A 188 2.16 16.16 -10.21
C TRP A 188 2.03 16.97 -8.93
N VAL A 189 2.02 16.26 -7.80
CA VAL A 189 2.31 16.80 -6.48
C VAL A 189 3.71 16.32 -6.12
N LEU A 190 4.58 17.24 -5.73
CA LEU A 190 6.00 16.98 -5.42
C LEU A 190 6.34 17.46 -4.01
N GLY A 191 7.53 17.11 -3.54
CA GLY A 191 8.02 17.47 -2.21
C GLY A 191 7.66 16.43 -1.16
N GLU A 192 7.42 16.90 0.06
CA GLU A 192 7.03 16.07 1.20
C GLU A 192 5.66 15.40 0.94
N HIS A 193 5.53 14.12 1.29
CA HIS A 193 4.21 13.52 1.45
C HIS A 193 3.60 14.02 2.77
N GLY A 194 2.91 15.16 2.70
CA GLY A 194 2.51 15.88 3.91
C GLY A 194 1.90 17.25 3.65
N ASP A 195 1.85 18.03 4.72
CA ASP A 195 1.33 19.40 4.73
C ASP A 195 2.15 20.36 3.85
N SER A 196 3.44 20.06 3.64
CA SER A 196 4.35 20.86 2.80
C SER A 196 4.44 20.36 1.35
N SER A 197 3.49 19.53 0.91
CA SER A 197 3.42 19.07 -0.49
C SER A 197 3.17 20.23 -1.45
N VAL A 198 3.74 20.14 -2.66
CA VAL A 198 3.72 21.22 -3.65
C VAL A 198 2.98 20.75 -4.91
N PRO A 199 1.74 21.23 -5.15
CA PRO A 199 1.04 20.99 -6.40
C PRO A 199 1.68 21.79 -7.55
N VAL A 200 2.13 21.10 -8.60
CA VAL A 200 2.79 21.72 -9.75
C VAL A 200 1.76 22.18 -10.77
N TRP A 201 1.18 23.36 -10.53
CA TRP A 201 0.15 23.98 -11.38
C TRP A 201 0.62 24.29 -12.81
N SER A 202 1.92 24.46 -13.05
CA SER A 202 2.42 24.63 -14.41
C SER A 202 2.36 23.32 -15.25
N GLY A 203 2.37 22.16 -14.60
CA GLY A 203 2.35 20.83 -15.26
C GLY A 203 0.96 20.29 -15.61
N ALA A 204 -0.08 20.72 -14.89
CA ALA A 204 -1.13 21.50 -15.53
C ALA A 204 -1.94 21.02 -16.76
N ASN A 205 -1.92 19.80 -17.33
CA ASN A 205 -2.64 19.54 -18.60
C ASN A 205 -3.74 18.43 -18.70
N VAL A 206 -4.69 18.62 -19.62
CA VAL A 206 -5.60 17.56 -20.13
C VAL A 206 -5.36 17.44 -21.63
N ALA A 207 -5.12 16.23 -22.13
CA ALA A 207 -4.78 15.98 -23.53
C ALA A 207 -3.65 16.90 -24.07
N GLY A 208 -2.67 17.24 -23.22
CA GLY A 208 -1.55 18.14 -23.57
C GLY A 208 -1.86 19.64 -23.49
N VAL A 209 -3.11 20.05 -23.29
CA VAL A 209 -3.49 21.46 -23.17
C VAL A 209 -3.29 21.94 -21.73
N SER A 210 -2.43 22.95 -21.55
CA SER A 210 -2.12 23.53 -20.24
C SER A 210 -3.28 24.36 -19.68
N LEU A 211 -3.81 23.95 -18.53
CA LEU A 211 -4.80 24.70 -17.76
C LEU A 211 -4.25 26.03 -17.24
N LYS A 212 -2.95 26.12 -16.92
CA LYS A 212 -2.36 27.40 -16.47
C LYS A 212 -2.31 28.44 -17.60
N ASN A 213 -2.23 27.99 -18.85
CA ASN A 213 -2.27 28.90 -20.01
C ASN A 213 -3.70 29.36 -20.29
N LEU A 214 -4.69 28.49 -20.08
CA LEU A 214 -6.12 28.82 -20.22
C LEU A 214 -6.61 29.70 -19.07
N HIS A 215 -6.12 29.43 -17.86
CA HIS A 215 -6.45 30.14 -16.64
C HIS A 215 -5.18 30.58 -15.91
N PRO A 216 -4.65 31.78 -16.22
CA PRO A 216 -3.40 32.28 -15.64
C PRO A 216 -3.42 32.36 -14.11
N ASP A 217 -4.58 32.56 -13.49
CA ASP A 217 -4.71 32.66 -12.03
C ASP A 217 -4.79 31.30 -11.33
N LEU A 218 -4.81 30.18 -12.07
CA LEU A 218 -4.94 28.82 -11.54
C LEU A 218 -3.95 28.55 -10.40
N GLY A 219 -4.49 28.17 -9.23
CA GLY A 219 -3.68 27.83 -8.06
C GLY A 219 -3.13 29.02 -7.27
N THR A 220 -3.54 30.24 -7.60
CA THR A 220 -3.25 31.46 -6.83
C THR A 220 -4.44 31.84 -5.94
N ASP A 221 -4.24 32.77 -5.01
CA ASP A 221 -5.32 33.29 -4.15
C ASP A 221 -6.29 34.23 -4.90
N ALA A 222 -5.92 34.69 -6.11
CA ALA A 222 -6.77 35.49 -6.98
C ALA A 222 -7.75 34.63 -7.81
N ASP A 223 -7.62 33.31 -7.74
CA ASP A 223 -8.41 32.37 -8.52
C ASP A 223 -9.88 32.31 -8.06
N LYS A 224 -10.78 32.86 -8.89
CA LYS A 224 -12.23 32.86 -8.63
C LYS A 224 -12.84 31.46 -8.57
N GLU A 225 -12.21 30.45 -9.18
CA GLU A 225 -12.67 29.06 -9.18
C GLU A 225 -12.04 28.23 -8.04
N GLN A 226 -11.19 28.86 -7.21
CA GLN A 226 -10.60 28.28 -6.00
C GLN A 226 -10.00 26.89 -6.25
N TRP A 227 -9.18 26.75 -7.29
CA TRP A 227 -8.51 25.47 -7.58
C TRP A 227 -7.49 25.09 -6.51
N LYS A 228 -6.97 26.07 -5.76
CA LYS A 228 -5.99 25.88 -4.69
C LYS A 228 -6.55 25.12 -3.47
N GLU A 229 -7.80 25.36 -3.10
CA GLU A 229 -8.35 24.98 -1.78
C GLU A 229 -8.66 23.47 -1.67
N ARG A 230 -9.44 22.91 -2.60
CA ARG A 230 -9.87 21.48 -2.53
C ARG A 230 -8.73 20.46 -2.48
N PRO A 231 -7.70 20.53 -3.35
CA PRO A 231 -6.64 19.53 -3.37
C PRO A 231 -5.81 19.52 -2.09
N ILE A 232 -5.60 20.69 -1.48
CA ILE A 232 -4.79 20.83 -0.26
C ILE A 232 -5.57 20.30 0.95
N GLU A 233 -6.87 20.60 1.06
CA GLU A 233 -7.70 20.12 2.18
C GLU A 233 -7.87 18.59 2.18
N GLU A 234 -8.10 17.97 1.03
CA GLU A 234 -8.23 16.51 0.97
C GLU A 234 -6.91 15.76 1.20
N CYS A 235 -5.77 16.35 0.80
CA CYS A 235 -4.47 15.80 1.18
C CYS A 235 -4.26 15.86 2.70
N ARG A 236 -4.67 16.96 3.36
CA ARG A 236 -4.61 17.13 4.83
C ARG A 236 -5.49 16.15 5.61
N TYR A 237 -6.70 15.84 5.11
CA TYR A 237 -7.62 14.91 5.80
C TYR A 237 -7.03 13.51 6.02
N THR A 238 -6.00 13.13 5.27
CA THR A 238 -5.29 11.85 5.49
C THR A 238 -4.17 11.87 6.51
N LEU A 239 -3.78 13.05 7.00
CA LEU A 239 -2.69 13.23 7.97
C LEU A 239 -3.20 13.49 9.39
N GLY A 240 -4.45 13.95 9.56
CA GLY A 240 -4.95 14.54 10.80
C GLY A 240 -5.90 13.73 11.70
N ASP A 241 -6.36 12.52 11.33
CA ASP A 241 -7.28 11.75 12.20
C ASP A 241 -6.62 10.53 12.88
N PRO A 242 -6.26 10.62 14.18
CA PRO A 242 -5.69 9.51 14.94
C PRO A 242 -6.70 8.36 15.23
N LYS A 243 -7.99 8.51 14.91
CA LYS A 243 -9.00 7.43 15.03
C LYS A 243 -9.30 6.74 13.69
N GLY A 244 -8.89 7.33 12.57
CA GLY A 244 -9.08 6.79 11.24
C GLY A 244 -7.83 6.07 10.74
N THR A 245 -7.84 4.74 10.74
CA THR A 245 -7.31 4.06 9.54
C THR A 245 -7.98 4.77 8.37
N ALA A 246 -7.27 5.25 7.35
CA ALA A 246 -7.89 5.91 6.19
C ALA A 246 -8.84 4.92 5.46
N VAL A 247 -10.03 4.77 6.04
CA VAL A 247 -11.19 4.08 5.55
C VAL A 247 -12.03 5.20 4.98
N LEU A 248 -11.80 5.50 3.71
CA LEU A 248 -12.76 6.29 2.97
C LEU A 248 -14.05 5.47 2.94
N LYS A 249 -15.03 5.86 3.77
CA LYS A 249 -16.42 5.41 3.66
C LYS A 249 -16.96 5.97 2.35
N PHE A 250 -16.79 5.22 1.27
CA PHE A 250 -17.47 5.48 0.01
C PHE A 250 -18.88 4.89 0.07
N SER A 251 -19.86 5.70 0.43
CA SER A 251 -21.26 5.27 0.49
C SER A 251 -21.95 5.19 -0.88
N ASN A 252 -21.37 5.74 -1.95
CA ASN A 252 -22.03 5.83 -3.27
C ASN A 252 -21.02 5.84 -4.43
N VAL A 253 -20.46 4.68 -4.79
CA VAL A 253 -19.73 4.52 -6.07
C VAL A 253 -20.50 3.52 -6.93
N PRO A 254 -20.90 3.87 -8.17
CA PRO A 254 -21.50 2.91 -9.11
C PRO A 254 -20.52 1.77 -9.41
N HIS A 255 -21.06 0.53 -9.50
CA HIS A 255 -20.35 -0.76 -9.56
C HIS A 255 -19.44 -1.02 -10.79
N HIS A 256 -18.98 -0.02 -11.54
CA HIS A 256 -18.23 -0.21 -12.79
C HIS A 256 -16.73 0.16 -12.78
N CYS A 257 -16.14 0.46 -11.63
CA CYS A 257 -14.75 0.95 -11.56
C CYS A 257 -13.79 -0.03 -10.82
N LEU A 258 -13.55 -1.23 -11.35
CA LEU A 258 -12.59 -2.17 -10.75
C LEU A 258 -11.52 -2.72 -11.71
N ASP A 259 -11.28 -2.10 -12.86
CA ASP A 259 -10.08 -2.36 -13.66
C ASP A 259 -9.03 -1.26 -13.42
N TYR A 260 -8.06 -1.51 -12.52
CA TYR A 260 -6.97 -0.56 -12.29
C TYR A 260 -5.59 -1.21 -12.31
N ASN A 261 -4.80 -0.87 -13.34
CA ASN A 261 -3.43 -1.33 -13.59
C ASN A 261 -2.31 -0.66 -12.73
N LYS A 262 -2.61 0.18 -11.73
CA LYS A 262 -1.57 0.79 -10.84
C LYS A 262 -1.65 0.32 -9.38
N ILE A 263 -0.52 -0.04 -8.75
CA ILE A 263 -0.50 -0.30 -7.30
C ILE A 263 -0.54 1.08 -6.63
N LEU A 264 -1.71 1.49 -6.15
CA LEU A 264 -1.83 2.63 -5.24
C LEU A 264 -1.61 2.12 -3.83
N VAL A 265 -0.42 2.35 -3.29
CA VAL A 265 -0.17 2.12 -1.87
C VAL A 265 -0.70 3.33 -1.10
N GLY A 266 -1.80 3.14 -0.36
CA GLY A 266 -2.41 4.17 0.49
C GLY A 266 -3.90 4.47 0.25
N GLY A 267 -4.62 3.65 -0.52
CA GLY A 267 -6.07 3.82 -0.75
C GLY A 267 -6.89 2.63 -0.24
N CYS A 268 -7.87 2.92 0.63
CA CYS A 268 -8.91 2.05 1.17
C CYS A 268 -9.46 0.99 0.19
N VAL A 269 -9.57 -0.25 0.64
CA VAL A 269 -10.50 -1.26 0.09
C VAL A 269 -11.52 -1.56 1.18
N CYS A 270 -12.63 -0.83 1.17
CA CYS A 270 -13.86 -1.25 1.83
C CYS A 270 -14.83 -1.73 0.76
N CYS A 271 -14.72 -3.01 0.41
CA CYS A 271 -15.88 -3.81 0.04
C CYS A 271 -15.57 -5.28 0.33
N PRO A 272 -15.68 -5.72 1.60
CA PRO A 272 -15.86 -7.13 1.85
C PRO A 272 -17.31 -7.47 1.53
N TYR A 273 -17.55 -8.11 0.40
CA TYR A 273 -18.59 -9.14 0.38
C TYR A 273 -18.03 -10.35 1.16
N TYR A 274 -17.89 -10.21 2.48
CA TYR A 274 -17.89 -11.37 3.37
C TYR A 274 -19.35 -11.65 3.69
N LEU A 275 -19.89 -12.71 3.10
CA LEU A 275 -20.94 -13.49 3.76
C LEU A 275 -20.28 -14.17 4.97
N THR A 276 -20.08 -13.41 6.04
CA THR A 276 -19.84 -14.01 7.35
C THR A 276 -21.17 -14.55 7.85
N CYS A 277 -21.36 -15.87 7.72
CA CYS A 277 -22.35 -16.60 8.52
C CYS A 277 -21.98 -16.43 10.00
N TYR A 278 -22.51 -15.40 10.65
CA TYR A 278 -22.57 -15.38 12.09
C TYR A 278 -23.62 -16.42 12.52
N SER A 279 -23.14 -17.47 13.19
CA SER A 279 -23.96 -18.32 14.04
C SER A 279 -24.47 -17.47 15.19
N SER A 280 -25.62 -16.83 14.99
CA SER A 280 -26.43 -16.28 16.08
C SER A 280 -27.62 -17.19 16.28
N SER A 281 -27.44 -18.17 17.16
CA SER A 281 -28.52 -18.84 17.86
C SER A 281 -29.40 -17.80 18.55
N ASN A 282 -30.52 -17.44 17.91
CA ASN A 282 -31.81 -16.97 18.45
C ASN A 282 -32.50 -16.05 17.42
N ILE A 283 -33.19 -16.66 16.46
CA ILE A 283 -34.32 -16.02 15.78
C ILE A 283 -35.53 -16.90 16.02
N LYS A 284 -36.41 -16.46 16.93
CA LYS A 284 -37.78 -16.97 17.02
C LYS A 284 -38.52 -16.44 15.79
N MET A 285 -38.99 -17.34 14.94
CA MET A 285 -39.98 -17.02 13.92
C MET A 285 -41.33 -16.78 14.58
N ALA A 286 -41.93 -15.64 14.26
CA ALA A 286 -43.36 -15.39 14.31
C ALA A 286 -43.78 -14.98 12.89
#